data_AF-A0AB40D3Y0-F1
#
_entry.id   AF-A0AB40D3Y0-F1
#
_cell.length_a   1.000
_cell.length_b   1.000
_cell.length_c   1.000
_cell.angle_alpha   90.00
_cell.angle_beta   90.00
_cell.angle_gamma   90.00
#
_symmetry.space_group_name_H-M   'P 1'
#
loop_
_entity.id
_entity.type
_entity.pdbx_description
1 polymer ?
#
loop_
_entity_poly.entity_id
_entity_poly.type
_entity_poly.pdbx_seq_one_letter_code
_entity_poly.pdbx_strand_id
1 'polypeptide(L)'
;MAMASSIVVGMKPSLGYYGVAEVLRSRQQQPQPQPQRQGTRRMAVLVRAQGTINPEIRKDEAKVVDSVLVSDLSKPLTAYCRCWRSGTFPLCDGSHVKHNKETGDNVGPLLLKTK
;
A
#
# COMPACT_ATOMS: atom_id res chain seq x y z
N MET A 1 -39.92 20.83 -23.26
CA MET A 1 -39.18 22.08 -22.97
C MET A 1 -40.03 22.95 -22.06
N ALA A 2 -39.46 23.57 -21.03
CA ALA A 2 -40.11 24.57 -20.18
C ALA A 2 -39.06 25.60 -19.71
N MET A 3 -39.49 26.83 -19.41
CA MET A 3 -38.66 28.03 -19.25
C MET A 3 -38.45 28.45 -17.78
N ALA A 4 -37.29 29.06 -17.46
CA ALA A 4 -37.02 30.07 -16.41
C ALA A 4 -35.48 30.27 -16.34
N SER A 5 -34.82 31.44 -16.35
CA SER A 5 -35.11 32.88 -16.16
C SER A 5 -35.11 33.42 -14.70
N SER A 6 -34.40 34.55 -14.51
CA SER A 6 -34.28 35.44 -13.32
C SER A 6 -33.32 34.99 -12.18
N ILE A 7 -32.23 35.72 -11.81
CA ILE A 7 -32.08 37.05 -11.10
C ILE A 7 -32.26 36.88 -9.56
N VAL A 8 -31.42 37.38 -8.60
CA VAL A 8 -30.71 38.69 -8.36
C VAL A 8 -29.44 38.54 -7.46
N VAL A 9 -28.52 39.55 -7.44
CA VAL A 9 -27.72 40.15 -6.29
C VAL A 9 -26.86 39.24 -5.37
N GLY A 10 -25.67 39.59 -4.82
CA GLY A 10 -24.83 40.80 -4.84
C GLY A 10 -24.47 41.34 -3.44
N MET A 11 -23.24 41.12 -2.90
CA MET A 11 -22.72 41.86 -1.72
C MET A 11 -21.18 41.75 -1.52
N LYS A 12 -20.55 42.88 -1.18
CA LYS A 12 -19.27 43.13 -0.44
C LYS A 12 -19.59 44.31 0.52
N PRO A 13 -18.82 44.71 1.57
CA PRO A 13 -17.36 44.54 1.80
C PRO A 13 -16.87 44.40 3.27
N SER A 14 -15.55 44.38 3.49
CA SER A 14 -14.80 45.02 4.61
C SER A 14 -13.29 44.93 4.31
N LEU A 15 -12.50 46.01 4.20
CA LEU A 15 -11.90 46.79 5.31
C LEU A 15 -11.22 45.86 6.33
N GLY A 16 -9.89 45.75 6.50
CA GLY A 16 -8.75 46.49 5.92
C GLY A 16 -7.93 47.17 7.05
N TYR A 17 -6.63 46.85 7.19
CA TYR A 17 -5.73 47.62 8.08
C TYR A 17 -4.26 47.62 7.62
N TYR A 18 -3.76 48.84 7.46
CA TYR A 18 -2.41 49.37 7.29
C TYR A 18 -1.18 48.46 7.48
N GLY A 19 -0.23 48.58 6.56
CA GLY A 19 1.18 48.31 6.83
C GLY A 19 1.88 49.48 7.52
N VAL A 20 2.97 49.20 8.24
CA VAL A 20 3.92 50.18 8.79
C VAL A 20 5.34 49.73 8.49
N ALA A 21 6.24 50.69 8.27
CA ALA A 21 7.53 50.45 7.63
C ALA A 21 8.63 49.98 8.60
N GLU A 22 9.37 48.99 8.11
CA GLU A 22 10.85 48.89 8.13
C GLU A 22 11.63 49.90 8.99
N VAL A 23 12.22 49.45 10.11
CA VAL A 23 13.34 50.13 10.78
C VAL A 23 14.47 49.13 11.07
N LEU A 24 15.59 49.40 10.41
CA LEU A 24 16.91 48.78 10.51
C LEU A 24 17.35 48.42 11.95
N ARG A 25 17.72 47.14 12.18
CA ARG A 25 18.85 46.79 13.08
C ARG A 25 19.64 45.60 12.55
N SER A 26 20.70 45.91 11.81
CA SER A 26 21.71 44.96 11.34
C SER A 26 22.45 44.32 12.52
N ARG A 27 21.99 43.15 12.99
CA ARG A 27 22.84 42.24 13.78
C ARG A 27 23.59 41.32 12.83
N GLN A 28 24.89 41.59 12.65
CA GLN A 28 25.81 40.65 12.03
C GLN A 28 25.87 39.38 12.89
N GLN A 29 25.18 38.32 12.48
CA GLN A 29 25.47 36.97 12.97
C GLN A 29 26.61 36.41 12.11
N GLN A 30 27.77 36.24 12.73
CA GLN A 30 28.88 35.51 12.11
C GLN A 30 28.42 34.07 11.80
N PRO A 31 28.74 33.51 10.62
CA PRO A 31 28.45 32.11 10.34
C PRO A 31 29.26 31.23 11.32
N GLN A 32 28.55 30.51 12.18
CA GLN A 32 29.14 29.49 13.04
C GLN A 32 29.81 28.42 12.15
N PRO A 33 31.04 27.98 12.44
CA PRO A 33 31.66 26.90 11.69
C PRO A 33 30.83 25.63 11.88
N GLN A 34 30.17 25.17 10.81
CA GLN A 34 29.46 23.91 10.85
C GLN A 34 30.48 22.80 11.16
N PRO A 35 30.24 21.95 12.18
CA PRO A 35 31.11 20.81 12.42
C PRO A 35 31.07 19.95 11.16
N GLN A 36 32.23 19.78 10.51
CA GLN A 36 32.38 18.85 9.40
C GLN A 36 32.07 17.45 9.90
N ARG A 37 30.80 17.04 9.79
CA ARG A 37 30.39 15.65 9.97
C ARG A 37 31.09 14.86 8.88
N GLN A 38 32.24 14.31 9.22
CA GLN A 38 32.95 13.33 8.41
C GLN A 38 31.94 12.28 8.01
N GLY A 39 31.58 12.28 6.73
CA GLY A 39 30.52 11.44 6.21
C GLY A 39 30.96 9.99 6.33
N THR A 40 30.55 9.32 7.41
CA THR A 40 30.60 7.86 7.48
C THR A 40 29.87 7.37 6.24
N ARG A 41 30.62 6.77 5.31
CA ARG A 41 30.10 6.25 4.05
C ARG A 41 29.00 5.25 4.37
N ARG A 42 27.75 5.70 4.38
CA ARG A 42 26.58 4.84 4.52
C ARG A 42 26.57 3.93 3.32
N MET A 43 27.04 2.70 3.52
CA MET A 43 26.91 1.63 2.56
C MET A 43 25.42 1.47 2.27
N ALA A 44 25.00 1.89 1.07
CA ALA A 44 23.65 1.70 0.59
C ALA A 44 23.47 0.21 0.29
N VAL A 45 23.04 -0.55 1.31
CA VAL A 45 22.68 -1.95 1.14
C VAL A 45 21.44 -2.00 0.25
N LEU A 46 21.62 -2.43 -1.00
CA LEU A 46 20.51 -2.65 -1.93
C LEU A 46 19.73 -3.90 -1.49
N VAL A 47 18.77 -3.71 -0.58
CA VAL A 47 17.81 -4.75 -0.21
C VAL A 47 16.88 -5.00 -1.39
N ARG A 48 17.24 -5.95 -2.25
CA ARG A 48 16.31 -6.53 -3.21
C ARG A 48 15.38 -7.46 -2.45
N ALA A 49 14.09 -7.11 -2.38
CA ALA A 49 13.06 -8.09 -2.05
C ALA A 49 13.07 -9.16 -3.15
N GLN A 50 13.50 -10.37 -2.82
CA GLN A 50 13.65 -11.46 -3.79
C GLN A 50 12.35 -12.26 -3.90
N GLY A 51 11.82 -12.38 -5.13
CA GLY A 51 10.71 -13.26 -5.47
C GLY A 51 9.31 -12.62 -5.40
N THR A 52 8.54 -12.78 -6.47
CA THR A 52 7.08 -12.58 -6.44
C THR A 52 6.40 -13.79 -5.81
N ILE A 53 5.49 -13.59 -4.85
CA ILE A 53 4.78 -14.69 -4.18
C ILE A 53 3.98 -15.51 -5.21
N ASN A 54 3.21 -14.85 -6.07
CA ASN A 54 2.48 -15.45 -7.18
C ASN A 54 3.36 -15.41 -8.46
N PRO A 55 3.69 -16.56 -9.10
CA PRO A 55 4.46 -16.61 -10.34
C PRO A 55 3.57 -16.50 -11.59
N GLU A 56 2.39 -17.12 -11.61
CA GLU A 56 1.65 -17.41 -12.86
C GLU A 56 0.12 -17.26 -12.79
N ILE A 57 -0.49 -17.28 -11.60
CA ILE A 57 -1.96 -17.32 -11.44
C ILE A 57 -2.56 -15.94 -11.77
N ARG A 58 -3.48 -15.88 -12.74
CA ARG A 58 -4.36 -14.71 -13.05
C ARG A 58 -3.59 -13.38 -13.10
N LYS A 59 -2.52 -13.33 -13.92
CA LYS A 59 -1.57 -12.20 -14.01
C LYS A 59 -2.08 -10.96 -14.74
N ASP A 60 -3.16 -11.13 -15.48
CA ASP A 60 -4.00 -10.09 -16.06
C ASP A 60 -4.78 -9.29 -15.00
N GLU A 61 -5.01 -9.87 -13.81
CA GLU A 61 -5.69 -9.19 -12.72
C GLU A 61 -4.71 -8.40 -11.83
N ALA A 62 -4.97 -7.09 -11.68
CA ALA A 62 -4.18 -6.22 -10.78
C ALA A 62 -4.22 -6.67 -9.31
N LYS A 63 -5.26 -7.40 -8.89
CA LYS A 63 -5.40 -7.98 -7.55
C LYS A 63 -6.35 -9.18 -7.58
N VAL A 64 -5.78 -10.38 -7.60
CA VAL A 64 -6.51 -11.64 -7.52
C VAL A 64 -7.16 -11.79 -6.14
N VAL A 65 -8.47 -12.01 -6.12
CA VAL A 65 -9.28 -12.25 -4.90
C VAL A 65 -10.29 -13.34 -5.20
N ASP A 66 -10.47 -14.26 -4.25
CA ASP A 66 -11.48 -15.33 -4.30
C ASP A 66 -12.43 -15.19 -3.13
N SER A 67 -13.72 -15.28 -3.41
CA SER A 67 -14.80 -15.18 -2.41
C SER A 67 -15.60 -16.48 -2.40
N VAL A 68 -15.87 -17.01 -1.21
CA VAL A 68 -16.56 -18.28 -1.01
C VAL A 68 -17.58 -18.12 0.10
N LEU A 69 -18.82 -18.53 -0.15
CA LEU A 69 -19.83 -18.64 0.90
C LEU A 69 -19.58 -19.92 1.69
N VAL A 70 -19.50 -19.81 3.02
CA VAL A 70 -19.26 -20.96 3.91
C VAL A 70 -20.35 -22.03 3.77
N SER A 71 -21.57 -21.60 3.42
CA SER A 71 -22.72 -22.48 3.15
C SER A 71 -22.54 -23.42 1.95
N ASP A 72 -21.69 -23.05 0.98
CA ASP A 72 -21.49 -23.83 -0.26
C ASP A 72 -20.41 -24.93 -0.08
N LEU A 73 -19.75 -24.97 1.08
CA LEU A 73 -18.71 -25.94 1.40
C LEU A 73 -19.31 -27.32 1.71
N SER A 74 -19.45 -28.15 0.68
CA SER A 74 -19.97 -29.52 0.76
C SER A 74 -19.12 -30.50 1.56
N LYS A 75 -17.86 -30.15 1.88
CA LYS A 75 -16.92 -30.99 2.65
C LYS A 75 -16.78 -30.46 4.08
N PRO A 76 -16.70 -31.34 5.11
CA PRO A 76 -16.52 -30.94 6.51
C PRO A 76 -15.20 -30.19 6.76
N LEU A 77 -14.20 -30.39 5.90
CA LEU A 77 -12.92 -29.73 5.89
C LEU A 77 -12.54 -29.38 4.44
N THR A 78 -12.33 -28.10 4.15
CA THR A 78 -11.88 -27.62 2.83
C THR A 78 -10.60 -26.80 2.99
N ALA A 79 -9.58 -27.13 2.19
CA ALA A 79 -8.26 -26.49 2.25
C ALA A 79 -8.09 -25.49 1.10
N TYR A 80 -7.80 -24.24 1.46
CA TYR A 80 -7.54 -23.13 0.52
C TYR A 80 -6.06 -22.82 0.42
N CYS A 81 -5.58 -22.52 -0.79
CA CYS A 81 -4.19 -22.22 -1.07
C CYS A 81 -3.76 -20.90 -0.43
N ARG A 82 -2.53 -20.86 0.11
CA ARG A 82 -1.83 -19.61 0.48
C ARG A 82 -0.44 -19.47 -0.13
N CYS A 83 0.07 -20.52 -0.80
CA CYS A 83 1.41 -20.53 -1.38
C CYS A 83 1.48 -20.07 -2.85
N TRP A 84 0.34 -19.89 -3.53
CA TRP A 84 0.28 -19.54 -4.97
C TRP A 84 1.07 -20.52 -5.86
N ARG A 85 1.04 -21.82 -5.55
CA ARG A 85 1.64 -22.91 -6.36
C ARG A 85 0.63 -24.00 -6.73
N SER A 86 -0.64 -23.85 -6.37
CA SER A 86 -1.62 -24.90 -6.57
C SER A 86 -2.19 -24.86 -8.00
N GLY A 87 -2.19 -26.01 -8.67
CA GLY A 87 -2.84 -26.19 -9.97
C GLY A 87 -4.38 -26.15 -9.91
N THR A 88 -4.96 -26.25 -8.70
CA THR A 88 -6.41 -26.13 -8.45
C THR A 88 -6.76 -24.88 -7.62
N PHE A 89 -5.92 -23.84 -7.68
CA PHE A 89 -6.15 -22.56 -7.03
C PHE A 89 -7.57 -22.03 -7.35
N PRO A 90 -8.36 -21.59 -6.36
CA PRO A 90 -7.96 -21.22 -4.98
C PRO A 90 -7.88 -22.36 -3.96
N LEU A 91 -8.19 -23.61 -4.34
CA LEU A 91 -8.06 -24.77 -3.44
C LEU A 91 -6.58 -25.17 -3.25
N CYS A 92 -6.31 -25.97 -2.23
CA CYS A 92 -4.99 -26.55 -1.98
C CYS A 92 -4.90 -28.01 -2.45
N ASP A 93 -4.01 -28.28 -3.40
CA ASP A 93 -3.62 -29.61 -3.91
C ASP A 93 -2.42 -30.25 -3.18
N GLY A 94 -1.74 -29.51 -2.30
CA GLY A 94 -0.51 -29.97 -1.62
C GLY A 94 0.79 -29.39 -2.18
N SER A 95 0.76 -28.59 -3.24
CA SER A 95 1.96 -28.01 -3.88
C SER A 95 2.82 -27.12 -2.96
N HIS A 96 2.28 -26.68 -1.83
CA HIS A 96 3.06 -26.01 -0.76
C HIS A 96 4.18 -26.91 -0.20
N VAL A 97 4.01 -28.24 -0.15
CA VAL A 97 5.03 -29.17 0.37
C VAL A 97 6.29 -29.15 -0.50
N LYS A 98 6.12 -29.14 -1.83
CA LYS A 98 7.23 -29.03 -2.78
C LYS A 98 7.95 -27.68 -2.64
N HIS A 99 7.17 -26.59 -2.63
CA HIS A 99 7.69 -25.23 -2.45
C HIS A 99 8.50 -25.07 -1.16
N ASN A 100 7.96 -25.53 -0.03
CA ASN A 100 8.65 -25.51 1.27
C ASN A 100 9.98 -26.28 1.22
N LYS A 101 9.99 -27.47 0.62
CA LYS A 101 11.20 -28.29 0.47
C LYS A 101 12.27 -27.64 -0.41
N GLU A 102 11.87 -26.95 -1.48
CA GLU A 102 12.78 -26.32 -2.44
C GLU A 102 13.32 -24.97 -1.97
N THR A 103 12.56 -24.24 -1.14
CA THR A 103 12.89 -22.86 -0.72
C THR A 103 13.28 -22.71 0.75
N GLY A 104 13.00 -23.71 1.59
CA GLY A 104 13.13 -23.61 3.04
C GLY A 104 11.96 -22.88 3.73
N ASP A 105 10.88 -22.57 2.99
CA ASP A 105 9.67 -21.92 3.49
C ASP A 105 8.79 -22.86 4.33
N ASN A 106 7.83 -22.30 5.07
CA ASN A 106 6.95 -23.02 6.00
C ASN A 106 5.45 -22.74 5.78
N VAL A 107 5.06 -22.28 4.59
CA VAL A 107 3.65 -21.99 4.26
C VAL A 107 2.78 -23.25 4.20
N GLY A 108 1.49 -23.08 4.51
CA GLY A 108 0.48 -24.14 4.45
C GLY A 108 -0.92 -23.57 4.16
N PRO A 109 -1.91 -24.42 3.87
CA PRO A 109 -3.25 -23.97 3.51
C PRO A 109 -3.99 -23.25 4.65
N LEU A 110 -5.06 -22.55 4.30
CA LEU A 110 -6.12 -22.19 5.25
C LEU A 110 -7.14 -23.33 5.27
N LEU A 111 -7.43 -23.87 6.45
CA LEU A 111 -8.42 -24.94 6.64
C LEU A 111 -9.75 -24.34 7.11
N LEU A 112 -10.77 -24.42 6.27
CA LEU A 112 -12.15 -24.05 6.62
C LEU A 112 -12.91 -25.31 7.03
N LYS A 113 -13.62 -25.23 8.15
CA LYS A 113 -14.45 -26.31 8.69
C LYS A 113 -15.92 -25.90 8.70
N THR A 114 -16.80 -26.80 8.28
CA THR A 114 -18.24 -26.64 8.39
C THR A 114 -18.75 -27.41 9.61
N LYS A 115 -18.72 -26.71 10.76
CA LYS A 115 -18.79 -27.20 12.16
C LYS A 115 -17.43 -27.56 12.78
#